data_AF-L9XI52-F1
#
_entry.id   AF-L9XI52-F1
#
_cell.length_a   1.000
_cell.length_b   1.000
_cell.length_c   1.000
_cell.angle_alpha   90.00
_cell.angle_beta   90.00
_cell.angle_gamma   90.00
#
_symmetry.space_group_name_H-M   'P 1'
#
loop_
_entity.id
_entity.type
_entity.pdbx_description
1 polymer ?
#
loop_
_entity_poly.entity_id
_entity_poly.type
_entity_poly.pdbx_seq_one_letter_code
_entity_poly.pdbx_strand_id
1 'polypeptide(L)'
;MSWSTANGSGSGTPQSAFVADVAGARVLEDRVEGWDDLSLARRSEVLGTLRLFLEWCPTCDGAVNVERAVVECCCRRYVVVAATCEECTDRVLEVGSESSLY
;
A
#
# COMPACT_ATOMS: atom_id res chain seq x y z
N MET A 1 7.70 21.82 8.97
CA MET A 1 7.47 20.92 7.82
C MET A 1 5.98 20.62 7.79
N SER A 2 5.29 21.14 6.77
CA SER A 2 3.83 21.08 6.64
C SER A 2 3.42 19.69 6.15
N TRP A 3 2.92 18.86 7.04
CA TRP A 3 2.12 17.70 6.68
C TRP A 3 0.75 18.24 6.33
N SER A 4 0.49 18.46 5.04
CA SER A 4 -0.83 18.86 4.58
C SER A 4 -1.84 17.81 5.06
N THR A 5 -2.82 18.25 5.84
CA THR A 5 -4.08 17.54 6.01
C THR A 5 -4.69 17.43 4.62
N ALA A 6 -4.49 16.28 3.97
CA ALA A 6 -5.29 15.91 2.83
C ALA A 6 -6.74 15.80 3.33
N ASN A 7 -7.49 16.89 3.17
CA ASN A 7 -8.94 16.85 3.18
C ASN A 7 -9.36 16.01 1.97
N GLY A 8 -9.42 14.70 2.16
CA GLY A 8 -9.90 13.73 1.19
C GLY A 8 -10.94 12.85 1.85
N SER A 9 -12.19 13.29 1.88
CA SER A 9 -13.33 12.42 2.11
C SER A 9 -13.42 11.42 0.95
N GLY A 10 -12.90 10.23 1.15
CA GLY A 10 -13.02 9.13 0.19
C GLY A 10 -12.35 7.88 0.74
N SER A 11 -13.07 7.09 1.54
CA SER A 11 -12.64 5.77 2.00
C SER A 11 -12.62 4.71 0.89
N GLY A 12 -12.46 5.14 -0.37
CA GLY A 12 -12.31 4.25 -1.51
C GLY A 12 -10.86 3.80 -1.56
N THR A 13 -10.65 2.50 -1.77
CA THR A 13 -9.31 1.99 -2.08
C THR A 13 -8.72 2.83 -3.21
N PRO A 14 -7.49 3.38 -3.06
CA PRO A 14 -6.85 4.14 -4.12
C PRO A 14 -6.86 3.31 -5.41
N GLN A 15 -7.18 3.94 -6.54
CA GLN A 15 -7.44 3.23 -7.79
C GLN A 15 -6.23 2.38 -8.20
N SER A 16 -5.02 2.87 -7.93
CA SER A 16 -3.77 2.12 -8.13
C SER A 16 -3.66 0.85 -7.29
N ALA A 17 -3.98 0.92 -6.00
CA ALA A 17 -3.94 -0.22 -5.09
C ALA A 17 -4.90 -1.34 -5.52
N PHE A 18 -6.08 -0.99 -6.01
CA PHE A 18 -7.04 -1.97 -6.53
C PHE A 18 -6.55 -2.62 -7.83
N VAL A 19 -6.05 -1.81 -8.78
CA VAL A 19 -5.49 -2.34 -10.04
C VAL A 19 -4.31 -3.27 -9.77
N ALA A 20 -3.42 -2.89 -8.84
CA ALA A 20 -2.30 -3.74 -8.41
C ALA A 20 -2.77 -5.11 -7.88
N ASP A 21 -3.81 -5.13 -7.03
CA ASP A 21 -4.31 -6.38 -6.46
C ASP A 21 -4.96 -7.27 -7.50
N VAL A 22 -5.76 -6.71 -8.42
CA VAL A 22 -6.40 -7.50 -9.48
C VAL A 22 -5.35 -8.07 -10.42
N ALA A 23 -4.36 -7.27 -10.84
CA ALA A 23 -3.27 -7.74 -11.68
C ALA A 23 -2.42 -8.80 -10.97
N GLY A 24 -2.08 -8.56 -9.70
CA GLY A 24 -1.33 -9.50 -8.86
C GLY A 24 -2.07 -10.82 -8.65
N ALA A 25 -3.38 -10.78 -8.41
CA ALA A 25 -4.20 -11.97 -8.23
C ALA A 25 -4.14 -12.88 -9.47
N ARG A 26 -4.26 -12.31 -10.67
CA ARG A 26 -4.15 -13.06 -11.94
C ARG A 26 -2.78 -13.72 -12.09
N VAL A 27 -1.71 -12.98 -11.78
CA VAL A 27 -0.35 -13.53 -11.87
C VAL A 27 -0.13 -14.65 -10.84
N LEU A 28 -0.69 -14.54 -9.63
CA LEU A 28 -0.55 -15.55 -8.58
C LEU A 28 -1.40 -16.79 -8.86
N GLU A 29 -2.62 -16.64 -9.39
CA GLU A 29 -3.47 -17.73 -9.89
C GLU A 29 -2.70 -18.61 -10.88
N ASP A 30 -1.94 -18.00 -11.79
CA ASP A 30 -1.20 -18.73 -12.82
C ASP A 30 0.12 -19.36 -12.31
N ARG A 31 0.72 -18.81 -11.25
CA ARG A 31 2.10 -19.13 -10.84
C ARG A 31 2.25 -19.84 -9.51
N VAL A 32 1.22 -19.83 -8.66
CA VAL A 32 1.28 -20.37 -7.30
C VAL A 32 0.25 -21.47 -7.15
N GLU A 33 0.73 -22.71 -7.09
CA GLU A 33 -0.12 -23.86 -6.76
C GLU A 33 -0.80 -23.65 -5.39
N GLY A 34 -2.10 -23.93 -5.32
CA GLY A 34 -2.90 -23.76 -4.11
C GLY A 34 -3.26 -22.31 -3.79
N TRP A 35 -3.06 -21.36 -4.71
CA TRP A 35 -3.48 -19.97 -4.52
C TRP A 35 -4.97 -19.84 -4.17
N ASP A 36 -5.83 -20.58 -4.87
CA ASP A 36 -7.28 -20.54 -4.67
C ASP A 36 -7.74 -21.20 -3.36
N ASP A 37 -6.90 -22.07 -2.78
CA ASP A 37 -7.17 -22.72 -1.49
C ASP A 37 -6.95 -21.76 -0.31
N LEU A 38 -6.26 -20.64 -0.53
CA LEU A 38 -6.07 -19.62 0.49
C LEU A 38 -7.39 -18.89 0.79
N SER A 39 -7.59 -18.59 2.08
CA SER A 39 -8.70 -17.75 2.50
C SER A 39 -8.62 -16.38 1.82
N LEU A 40 -9.78 -15.74 1.61
CA LEU A 40 -9.84 -14.39 1.04
C LEU A 40 -8.94 -13.41 1.81
N ALA A 41 -8.99 -13.46 3.14
CA ALA A 41 -8.17 -12.61 4.00
C ALA A 41 -6.67 -12.81 3.74
N ARG A 42 -6.22 -14.05 3.56
CA ARG A 42 -4.81 -14.35 3.30
C ARG A 42 -4.38 -13.90 1.91
N ARG A 43 -5.23 -14.08 0.89
CA ARG A 43 -4.97 -13.57 -0.47
C ARG A 43 -4.85 -12.04 -0.46
N SER A 44 -5.77 -11.35 0.20
CA SER A 44 -5.73 -9.89 0.34
C SER A 44 -4.46 -9.40 1.05
N GLU A 45 -4.01 -10.10 2.10
CA GLU A 45 -2.78 -9.76 2.80
C GLU A 45 -1.53 -9.91 1.91
N VAL A 46 -1.44 -11.01 1.16
CA VAL A 46 -0.34 -11.24 0.21
C VAL A 46 -0.32 -10.16 -0.86
N LEU A 47 -1.46 -9.89 -1.50
CA LEU A 47 -1.58 -8.87 -2.54
C LEU A 47 -1.21 -7.48 -2.01
N GLY A 48 -1.73 -7.11 -0.83
CA GLY A 48 -1.37 -5.85 -0.17
C GLY A 48 0.13 -5.73 0.10
N THR A 49 0.80 -6.82 0.49
CA THR A 49 2.25 -6.85 0.73
C THR A 49 3.06 -6.68 -0.56
N LEU A 50 2.59 -7.25 -1.68
CA LEU A 50 3.28 -7.14 -2.97
C LEU A 50 3.39 -5.69 -3.46
N ARG A 51 2.49 -4.81 -3.02
CA ARG A 51 2.52 -3.39 -3.38
C ARG A 51 3.78 -2.66 -2.91
N LEU A 52 4.49 -3.19 -1.91
CA LEU A 52 5.79 -2.66 -1.47
C LEU A 52 6.88 -2.74 -2.55
N PHE A 53 6.70 -3.60 -3.55
CA PHE A 53 7.68 -3.86 -4.60
C PHE A 53 7.34 -3.19 -5.93
N LEU A 54 6.28 -2.38 -5.98
CA LEU A 54 5.91 -1.67 -7.21
C LEU A 54 6.83 -0.47 -7.42
N GLU A 55 7.54 -0.48 -8.53
CA GLU A 55 8.40 0.63 -8.98
C GLU A 55 7.63 1.64 -9.85
N TRP A 56 6.55 1.20 -10.49
CA TRP A 56 5.70 2.00 -11.37
C TRP A 56 4.25 1.98 -10.93
N CYS A 57 3.58 3.11 -11.13
CA CYS A 57 2.19 3.31 -10.80
C CYS A 57 1.31 2.56 -11.79
N PRO A 58 0.44 1.64 -11.34
CA PRO A 58 -0.39 0.83 -12.23
C PRO A 58 -1.51 1.59 -12.95
N THR A 59 -1.69 2.89 -12.67
CA THR A 59 -2.71 3.73 -13.31
C THR A 59 -2.16 4.79 -14.26
N CYS A 60 -0.92 5.24 -14.08
CA CYS A 60 -0.31 6.29 -14.92
C CYS A 60 1.15 6.03 -15.33
N ASP A 61 1.70 4.85 -15.00
CA ASP A 61 3.09 4.44 -15.26
C ASP A 61 4.18 5.31 -14.62
N GLY A 62 3.80 6.35 -13.86
CA GLY A 62 4.74 7.20 -13.13
C GLY A 62 5.49 6.47 -12.02
N ALA A 63 6.67 6.98 -11.64
CA ALA A 63 7.50 6.37 -10.60
C ALA A 63 6.79 6.30 -9.25
N VAL A 64 6.95 5.18 -8.55
CA VAL A 64 6.48 5.01 -7.17
C VAL A 64 7.66 5.16 -6.22
N ASN A 65 7.53 6.10 -5.29
CA ASN A 65 8.49 6.28 -4.21
C ASN A 65 7.97 5.65 -2.92
N VAL A 66 8.82 4.90 -2.23
CA VAL A 66 8.52 4.28 -0.95
C VAL A 66 9.24 5.06 0.15
N GLU A 67 8.46 5.65 1.05
CA GLU A 67 8.97 6.39 2.19
C GLU A 67 8.60 5.69 3.50
N ARG A 68 9.53 5.73 4.46
CA ARG A 68 9.27 5.38 5.85
C ARG A 68 9.29 6.65 6.69
N ALA A 69 8.16 6.99 7.29
CA ALA A 69 8.00 8.14 8.17
C ALA A 69 7.69 7.71 9.61
N VAL A 70 8.19 8.48 10.58
CA VAL A 70 7.81 8.32 11.98
C VAL A 70 6.80 9.42 12.32
N VAL A 71 5.58 9.02 12.69
CA VAL A 71 4.50 9.95 13.08
C VAL A 71 4.38 9.94 14.59
N GLU A 72 4.55 11.11 15.20
CA GLU A 72 4.37 11.30 16.64
C GLU A 72 3.05 12.02 16.90
N CYS A 73 2.20 11.43 17.74
CA CYS A 73 0.98 12.05 18.21
C CYS A 73 0.98 12.02 19.73
N CYS A 74 1.25 13.18 20.36
CA CYS A 74 1.26 13.54 21.81
C CYS A 74 1.80 12.52 22.85
N CYS A 75 1.50 11.23 22.74
CA CYS A 75 1.92 10.14 23.61
C CYS A 75 2.28 8.84 22.85
N ARG A 76 2.28 8.83 21.51
CA ARG A 76 2.48 7.62 20.69
C ARG A 76 3.36 7.90 19.48
N ARG A 77 4.11 6.88 19.05
CA ARG A 77 4.98 6.90 17.88
C ARG A 77 4.60 5.74 16.95
N TYR A 78 4.28 6.08 15.71
CA TYR A 78 3.94 5.13 14.67
C TYR A 78 5.01 5.18 13.58
N VAL A 79 5.43 4.02 13.08
CA VAL A 79 6.20 3.96 11.84
C VAL A 79 5.20 3.70 10.73
N VAL A 80 5.14 4.60 9.77
CA VAL A 80 4.31 4.47 8.56
C VAL A 80 5.23 4.20 7.40
N VAL A 81 4.91 3.17 6.62
CA VAL A 81 5.49 2.94 5.30
C VAL A 81 4.44 3.32 4.27
N ALA A 82 4.78 4.24 3.37
CA ALA A 82 3.90 4.71 2.32
C ALA A 82 4.58 4.54 0.96
N ALA A 83 3.87 3.94 0.00
CA ALA A 83 4.25 3.91 -1.41
C ALA A 83 3.35 4.88 -2.16
N THR A 84 3.92 5.93 -2.76
CA THR A 84 3.17 7.00 -3.41
C THR A 84 3.69 7.22 -4.83
N CYS A 85 2.80 7.35 -5.80
CA CYS A 85 3.18 7.76 -7.14
C CYS A 85 3.61 9.22 -7.16
N GLU A 86 4.76 9.53 -7.75
CA GLU A 86 5.30 10.90 -7.82
C GLU A 86 4.55 11.80 -8.82
N GLU A 87 3.80 11.20 -9.75
CA GLU A 87 3.09 11.94 -10.80
C GLU A 87 1.63 12.21 -10.44
N CYS A 88 0.87 11.15 -10.16
CA CYS A 88 -0.56 11.26 -9.86
C CYS A 88 -0.87 11.36 -8.36
N THR A 89 0.15 11.29 -7.50
CA THR A 89 0.05 11.37 -6.02
C THR A 89 -0.80 10.28 -5.38
N ASP A 90 -1.20 9.25 -6.13
CA ASP A 90 -2.01 8.17 -5.61
C ASP A 90 -1.21 7.33 -4.61
N ARG A 91 -1.84 6.96 -3.49
CA ARG A 91 -1.22 6.16 -2.43
C ARG A 91 -1.42 4.69 -2.76
N VAL A 92 -0.39 4.05 -3.31
CA VAL A 92 -0.44 2.63 -3.67
C VAL A 92 -0.47 1.74 -2.42
N LEU A 93 0.21 2.15 -1.35
CA LEU A 93 0.20 1.46 -0.07
C LEU A 93 0.42 2.45 1.07
N GLU A 94 -0.26 2.22 2.18
CA GLU A 94 0.03 2.85 3.47
C GLU A 94 -0.21 1.81 4.57
N VAL A 95 0.83 1.48 5.32
CA VAL A 95 0.74 0.57 6.47
C VAL A 95 1.45 1.18 7.66
N GLY A 96 0.77 1.20 8.80
CA GLY A 96 1.32 1.64 10.08
C GLY A 96 1.71 0.44 10.94
N SER A 97 2.87 0.50 11.58
CA SER A 97 3.21 -0.35 12.71
C SER A 97 3.36 0.50 13.96
N GLU A 98 2.72 0.06 15.04
CA GLU A 98 2.99 0.59 16.37
C GLU A 98 4.33 0.02 16.83
N SER A 99 5.31 0.88 17.09
CA SER A 99 6.57 0.46 17.71
C SER A 99 6.43 0.67 19.22
N SER A 100 6.16 -0.39 19.99
CA SER A 100 6.42 -0.36 21.43
C SER A 100 7.94 -0.30 21.60
N LEU A 101 8.46 0.84 22.04
CA LEU A 101 9.84 0.88 22.52
C LEU A 101 9.86 0.18 23.88
N TYR A 102 10.34 -1.08 23.85
CA TYR A 102 10.52 -2.01 24.97
C TYR A 102 9.24 -2.58 25.59
#